data_AF-A0A2D9EAC5-F1
#
_entry.id   AF-A0A2D9EAC5-F1
#
_cell.length_a   1.000
_cell.length_b   1.000
_cell.length_c   1.000
_cell.angle_alpha   90.00
_cell.angle_beta   90.00
_cell.angle_gamma   90.00
#
_symmetry.space_group_name_H-M   'P 1'
#
loop_
_entity.id
_entity.type
_entity.pdbx_description
1 polymer ?
#
loop_
_entity_poly.entity_id
_entity_poly.type
_entity_poly.pdbx_seq_one_letter_code
_entity_poly.pdbx_strand_id
1 'polypeptide(L)'
;MKNLRPVKDEDGVNLSPALPDGVKNYLIDIDGTITEDVPNEELERMVTCEPFPDAIETMNRWYEEGHILTFFTSRTEEHREVTEAWFKKHGIRYHGLLMGKPRGGNYHWIDNHIVRATRFEGKFTDMVREVKTVEVFES
;
A
#
# COMPACT_ATOMS: atom_id res chain seq x y z
N MET A 1 15.66 -1.47 -3.83
CA MET A 1 15.49 -0.07 -3.39
C MET A 1 16.81 0.66 -3.53
N LYS A 2 17.08 1.38 -4.63
CA LYS A 2 18.40 1.99 -4.89
C LYS A 2 18.49 3.50 -4.61
N ASN A 3 17.43 4.14 -4.10
CA ASN A 3 17.30 5.60 -4.09
C ASN A 3 17.01 6.24 -2.71
N LEU A 4 17.29 5.56 -1.60
CA LEU A 4 17.16 6.18 -0.28
C LEU A 4 18.29 7.19 -0.04
N ARG A 5 17.96 8.38 0.46
CA ARG A 5 18.92 9.44 0.77
C ARG A 5 19.32 9.34 2.25
N PRO A 6 20.62 9.34 2.59
CA PRO A 6 21.04 9.43 3.98
C PRO A 6 20.60 10.78 4.55
N VAL A 7 20.15 10.76 5.81
CA VAL A 7 19.70 11.95 6.53
C VAL A 7 20.48 12.04 7.84
N LYS A 8 20.82 13.26 8.24
CA LYS A 8 21.43 13.55 9.54
C LYS A 8 20.61 14.61 10.26
N ASP A 9 20.64 14.58 11.58
CA ASP A 9 20.08 15.65 12.41
C ASP A 9 21.04 16.86 12.50
N GLU A 10 20.66 17.86 13.30
CA GLU A 10 21.43 19.09 13.52
C GLU A 10 22.80 18.83 14.17
N ASP A 11 22.92 17.74 14.94
CA ASP A 11 24.17 17.33 15.62
C ASP A 11 25.03 16.39 14.73
N GLY A 12 24.59 16.09 13.51
CA GLY A 12 25.30 15.25 12.55
C GLY A 12 25.15 13.73 12.79
N VAL A 13 24.23 13.32 13.67
CA VAL A 13 23.86 11.93 13.93
C VAL A 13 23.02 11.40 12.78
N ASN A 14 23.23 10.14 12.40
CA ASN A 14 22.47 9.53 11.31
C ASN A 14 21.02 9.28 11.73
N LEU A 15 20.08 9.75 10.91
CA LEU A 15 18.66 9.43 11.00
C LEU A 15 18.28 8.32 10.00
N SER A 16 17.06 7.79 10.15
CA SER A 16 16.45 6.91 9.15
C SER A 16 16.50 7.55 7.76
N PRO A 17 16.95 6.82 6.73
CA PRO A 17 17.10 7.40 5.40
C PRO A 17 15.73 7.71 4.78
N ALA A 18 15.67 8.77 3.97
CA ALA A 18 14.43 9.30 3.41
C ALA A 18 14.28 9.00 1.91
N LEU A 19 13.05 9.05 1.40
CA LEU A 19 12.80 9.00 -0.03
C LEU A 19 13.28 10.28 -0.75
N PRO A 20 13.54 10.21 -2.06
CA PRO A 20 13.69 11.39 -2.90
C PRO A 20 12.45 12.30 -2.86
N ASP A 21 12.63 13.59 -3.14
CA ASP A 21 11.52 14.53 -3.14
C ASP A 21 10.49 14.17 -4.20
N GLY A 22 9.20 14.27 -3.84
CA GLY A 22 8.09 13.87 -4.69
C GLY A 22 7.82 12.36 -4.74
N VAL A 23 8.75 11.50 -4.30
CA VAL A 23 8.54 10.05 -4.25
C VAL A 23 7.75 9.66 -3.01
N LYS A 24 6.73 8.81 -3.20
CA LYS A 24 5.92 8.27 -2.12
C LYS A 24 6.14 6.77 -1.98
N ASN A 25 5.95 6.27 -0.76
CA ASN A 25 5.86 4.85 -0.46
C ASN A 25 4.41 4.54 -0.11
N TYR A 26 3.74 3.78 -0.97
CA TYR A 26 2.35 3.40 -0.82
C TYR A 26 2.26 2.01 -0.21
N LEU A 27 1.43 1.90 0.83
CA LEU A 27 0.93 0.62 1.32
C LEU A 27 -0.51 0.47 0.88
N ILE A 28 -0.74 -0.54 0.05
CA ILE A 28 -1.97 -0.69 -0.71
C ILE A 28 -2.60 -2.02 -0.32
N ASP A 29 -3.85 -1.96 0.10
CA ASP A 29 -4.65 -3.15 0.37
C ASP A 29 -5.06 -3.84 -0.94
N ILE A 30 -5.43 -5.13 -0.89
CA ILE A 30 -5.79 -5.89 -2.10
C ILE A 30 -7.30 -5.99 -2.24
N ASP A 31 -7.91 -6.82 -1.41
CA ASP A 31 -9.31 -7.20 -1.46
C ASP A 31 -10.20 -6.03 -1.02
N GLY A 32 -11.16 -5.63 -1.85
CA GLY A 32 -11.99 -4.44 -1.64
C GLY A 32 -11.29 -3.10 -1.99
N THR A 33 -10.04 -3.14 -2.48
CA THR A 33 -9.28 -1.96 -2.87
C THR A 33 -8.91 -1.97 -4.35
N ILE A 34 -8.16 -2.98 -4.83
CA ILE A 34 -7.77 -3.09 -6.25
C ILE A 34 -8.54 -4.18 -7.01
N THR A 35 -9.40 -4.91 -6.30
CA THR A 35 -10.35 -5.90 -6.78
C THR A 35 -11.55 -5.91 -5.83
N GLU A 36 -12.57 -6.70 -6.12
CA GLU A 36 -13.69 -6.90 -5.19
C GLU A 36 -13.24 -7.42 -3.81
N ASP A 37 -14.10 -7.31 -2.80
CA ASP A 37 -13.82 -7.86 -1.47
C ASP A 37 -13.91 -9.40 -1.50
N VAL A 38 -12.75 -10.06 -1.47
CA VAL A 38 -12.60 -11.51 -1.49
C VAL A 38 -12.11 -12.00 -0.12
N PRO A 39 -12.96 -12.73 0.63
CA PRO A 39 -12.57 -13.33 1.90
C PRO A 39 -11.46 -14.38 1.74
N ASN A 40 -10.65 -14.57 2.80
CA ASN A 40 -9.61 -15.60 2.82
C ASN A 40 -10.16 -17.02 2.60
N GLU A 41 -11.41 -17.25 2.98
CA GLU A 41 -12.09 -18.53 2.89
C GLU A 41 -12.52 -18.90 1.45
N GLU A 42 -12.41 -17.97 0.49
CA GLU A 42 -12.90 -18.12 -0.88
C GLU A 42 -11.75 -18.14 -1.91
N LEU A 43 -10.88 -19.17 -1.81
CA LEU A 43 -9.69 -19.33 -2.67
C LEU A 43 -10.01 -19.25 -4.17
N GLU A 44 -11.12 -19.84 -4.61
CA GLU A 44 -11.53 -19.85 -6.03
C GLU A 44 -11.76 -18.44 -6.57
N ARG A 45 -12.30 -17.53 -5.74
CA ARG A 45 -12.48 -16.12 -6.10
C ARG A 45 -11.16 -15.35 -6.11
N MET A 46 -10.18 -15.70 -5.28
CA MET A 46 -8.85 -15.07 -5.36
C MET A 46 -8.19 -15.29 -6.72
N VAL A 47 -8.46 -16.43 -7.37
CA VAL A 47 -7.93 -16.77 -8.70
C VAL A 47 -8.70 -16.07 -9.82
N THR A 48 -10.02 -15.92 -9.65
CA THR A 48 -10.95 -15.55 -10.73
C THR A 48 -11.43 -14.10 -10.68
N CYS A 49 -11.30 -13.40 -9.55
CA CYS A 49 -11.65 -11.99 -9.46
C CYS A 49 -10.84 -11.16 -10.47
N GLU A 50 -11.46 -10.09 -10.96
CA GLU A 50 -10.84 -9.18 -11.92
C GLU A 50 -10.46 -7.87 -11.21
N PRO A 51 -9.27 -7.30 -11.50
CA PRO A 51 -8.88 -6.05 -10.92
C PRO A 51 -9.77 -4.91 -11.42
N PHE A 52 -9.88 -3.85 -10.62
CA PHE A 52 -10.49 -2.61 -11.09
C PHE A 52 -9.57 -1.94 -12.15
N PRO A 53 -10.07 -1.59 -13.35
CA PRO A 53 -9.23 -1.05 -14.42
C PRO A 53 -8.49 0.24 -14.04
N ASP A 54 -9.15 1.12 -13.28
CA ASP A 54 -8.60 2.39 -12.78
C ASP A 54 -7.50 2.18 -11.73
N ALA A 55 -7.60 1.12 -10.93
CA ALA A 55 -6.55 0.71 -10.01
C ALA A 55 -5.28 0.30 -10.78
N ILE A 56 -5.42 -0.53 -11.81
CA ILE A 56 -4.29 -0.98 -12.65
C ILE A 56 -3.59 0.20 -13.33
N GLU A 57 -4.37 1.11 -13.94
CA GLU A 57 -3.84 2.32 -14.56
C GLU A 57 -3.07 3.17 -13.54
N THR A 58 -3.67 3.42 -12.37
CA THR A 58 -3.07 4.25 -11.33
C THR A 58 -1.78 3.64 -10.78
N MET A 59 -1.76 2.34 -10.49
CA MET A 59 -0.56 1.66 -9.97
C MET A 59 0.56 1.68 -11.01
N ASN A 60 0.24 1.45 -12.28
CA ASN A 60 1.23 1.50 -13.35
C ASN A 60 1.85 2.88 -13.49
N ARG A 61 1.03 3.94 -13.47
CA ARG A 61 1.51 5.33 -13.47
C ARG A 61 2.41 5.62 -12.26
N TRP A 62 1.97 5.28 -11.05
CA TRP A 62 2.78 5.49 -9.84
C TRP A 62 4.12 4.74 -9.88
N TYR A 63 4.12 3.51 -10.40
CA TYR A 63 5.34 2.73 -10.59
C TYR A 63 6.31 3.43 -11.57
N GLU A 64 5.80 3.96 -12.68
CA GLU A 64 6.59 4.70 -13.68
C GLU A 64 7.12 6.04 -13.17
N GLU A 65 6.35 6.73 -12.33
CA GLU A 65 6.76 7.94 -11.60
C GLU A 65 7.83 7.65 -10.52
N GLY A 66 8.21 6.39 -10.33
CA GLY A 66 9.23 5.97 -9.38
C GLY A 66 8.74 5.86 -7.94
N HIS A 67 7.42 5.85 -7.71
CA HIS A 67 6.85 5.56 -6.40
C HIS A 67 7.04 4.09 -6.02
N ILE A 68 7.12 3.83 -4.72
CA ILE A 68 7.27 2.48 -4.18
C ILE A 68 5.87 1.95 -3.84
N LEU A 69 5.54 0.79 -4.40
CA LEU A 69 4.26 0.12 -4.19
C LEU A 69 4.49 -1.16 -3.38
N THR A 70 3.97 -1.17 -2.15
CA THR A 70 3.96 -2.36 -1.30
C THR A 70 2.53 -2.76 -1.06
N PHE A 71 2.14 -3.95 -1.51
CA PHE A 71 0.83 -4.50 -1.20
C PHE A 71 0.83 -5.09 0.21
N PHE A 72 -0.21 -4.82 1.00
CA PHE A 72 -0.35 -5.30 2.37
C PHE A 72 -1.77 -5.85 2.59
N THR A 73 -1.88 -7.17 2.73
CA THR A 73 -3.15 -7.91 2.68
C THR A 73 -3.36 -8.82 3.88
N SER A 74 -4.62 -9.07 4.25
CA SER A 74 -4.98 -10.05 5.28
C SER A 74 -4.94 -11.49 4.79
N ARG A 75 -4.74 -11.72 3.49
CA ARG A 75 -4.40 -13.04 2.96
C ARG A 75 -3.21 -13.60 3.75
N THR A 76 -3.29 -14.87 4.12
CA THR A 76 -2.22 -15.56 4.86
C THR A 76 -1.07 -15.94 3.92
N GLU A 77 0.08 -16.32 4.47
CA GLU A 77 1.22 -16.80 3.67
C GLU A 77 0.88 -18.00 2.78
N GLU A 78 -0.09 -18.84 3.17
CA GLU A 78 -0.62 -19.94 2.35
C GLU A 78 -1.19 -19.45 1.01
N HIS A 79 -1.65 -18.21 0.95
CA HIS A 79 -2.23 -17.58 -0.24
C HIS A 79 -1.22 -16.75 -1.05
N ARG A 80 0.08 -16.77 -0.71
CA ARG A 80 1.09 -15.97 -1.41
C ARG A 80 1.18 -16.36 -2.88
N GLU A 81 1.34 -17.65 -3.17
CA GLU A 81 1.54 -18.12 -4.55
C GLU A 81 0.38 -17.74 -5.47
N VAL A 82 -0.86 -17.91 -5.00
CA VAL A 82 -2.06 -17.52 -5.78
C VAL A 82 -2.13 -16.01 -5.98
N THR A 83 -1.74 -15.23 -4.98
CA THR A 83 -1.72 -13.76 -5.08
C THR A 83 -0.67 -13.27 -6.07
N GLU A 84 0.54 -13.82 -6.03
CA GLU A 84 1.62 -13.47 -6.97
C GLU A 84 1.29 -13.94 -8.40
N ALA A 85 0.68 -15.11 -8.55
CA ALA A 85 0.18 -15.59 -9.84
C ALA A 85 -0.90 -14.65 -10.41
N TRP A 86 -1.81 -14.17 -9.56
CA TRP A 86 -2.84 -13.21 -9.93
C TRP A 86 -2.23 -11.86 -10.33
N PHE A 87 -1.27 -11.32 -9.57
CA PHE A 87 -0.53 -10.10 -9.96
C PHE A 87 0.16 -10.26 -11.32
N LYS A 88 0.82 -11.40 -11.55
CA LYS A 88 1.47 -11.68 -12.84
C LYS A 88 0.47 -11.77 -13.98
N LYS A 89 -0.66 -12.46 -13.79
CA LYS A 89 -1.73 -12.60 -14.78
C LYS A 89 -2.26 -11.23 -15.22
N HIS A 90 -2.43 -10.30 -14.27
CA HIS A 90 -3.01 -8.98 -14.51
C HIS A 90 -1.98 -7.86 -14.72
N GLY A 91 -0.68 -8.18 -14.79
CA GLY A 91 0.37 -7.21 -15.07
C GLY A 91 0.58 -6.16 -13.97
N ILE A 92 0.27 -6.50 -12.71
CA ILE A 92 0.45 -5.60 -11.57
C ILE A 92 1.94 -5.54 -11.20
N ARG A 93 2.52 -4.34 -11.32
CA ARG A 93 3.91 -4.07 -10.91
C ARG A 93 3.96 -3.61 -9.46
N TYR A 94 4.88 -4.18 -8.68
CA TYR A 94 5.03 -3.89 -7.26
C TYR A 94 6.48 -4.06 -6.80
N HIS A 95 6.76 -3.58 -5.59
CA HIS A 95 8.09 -3.66 -4.95
C HIS A 95 8.09 -4.56 -3.72
N GLY A 96 6.95 -4.71 -3.04
CA GLY A 96 6.81 -5.56 -1.86
C GLY A 96 5.41 -6.12 -1.71
N LEU A 97 5.31 -7.28 -1.05
CA LEU A 97 4.06 -7.94 -0.69
C LEU A 97 4.15 -8.45 0.75
N LEU A 98 3.39 -7.81 1.64
CA LEU A 98 3.27 -8.13 3.06
C LEU A 98 1.95 -8.90 3.28
N MET A 99 2.06 -10.13 3.76
CA MET A 99 0.92 -11.00 4.04
C MET A 99 0.58 -10.94 5.54
N GLY A 100 -0.61 -11.44 5.91
CA GLY A 100 -0.99 -11.60 7.30
C GLY A 100 -1.33 -10.29 8.02
N LYS A 101 -1.77 -9.26 7.29
CA LYS A 101 -2.42 -8.08 7.90
C LYS A 101 -3.53 -8.57 8.85
N PRO A 102 -3.57 -8.11 10.12
CA PRO A 102 -4.61 -8.53 11.05
C PRO A 102 -6.01 -8.27 10.46
N ARG A 103 -7.01 -9.07 10.79
CA ARG A 103 -8.39 -8.90 10.29
C ARG A 103 -9.22 -8.04 11.26
N GLY A 104 -10.26 -7.35 10.76
CA GLY A 104 -11.24 -6.64 11.59
C GLY A 104 -11.30 -5.11 11.48
N GLY A 105 -10.52 -4.48 10.59
CA GLY A 105 -10.72 -3.08 10.18
C GLY A 105 -10.27 -1.99 11.16
N ASN A 106 -10.19 -2.28 12.46
CA ASN A 106 -9.86 -1.29 13.49
C ASN A 106 -8.34 -1.18 13.75
N TYR A 107 -7.60 -0.67 12.76
CA TYR A 107 -6.15 -0.53 12.84
C TYR A 107 -5.75 0.92 13.17
N HIS A 108 -4.82 1.06 14.10
CA HIS A 108 -4.14 2.32 14.38
C HIS A 108 -2.68 2.15 14.00
N TRP A 109 -2.20 2.95 13.04
CA TRP A 109 -0.78 2.97 12.70
C TRP A 109 -0.09 4.04 13.53
N ILE A 110 0.77 3.59 14.43
CA ILE A 110 1.63 4.43 15.26
C ILE A 110 3.06 4.32 14.75
N ASP A 111 3.66 5.46 14.42
CA ASP A 111 5.04 5.56 13.93
C ASP A 111 5.65 6.86 14.47
N ASN A 112 6.96 6.87 14.73
CA ASN A 112 7.68 8.07 15.12
C ASN A 112 7.94 9.00 13.92
N HIS A 113 7.70 8.54 12.69
CA HIS A 113 7.68 9.32 11.48
C HIS A 113 6.24 9.73 11.09
N ILE A 114 6.11 10.74 10.23
CA ILE A 114 4.81 11.19 9.72
C ILE A 114 4.16 10.08 8.89
N VAL A 115 3.08 9.49 9.42
CA VAL A 115 2.20 8.60 8.67
C VAL A 115 1.13 9.43 7.96
N ARG A 116 0.98 9.22 6.65
CA ARG A 116 -0.10 9.85 5.87
C ARG A 116 -1.21 8.85 5.64
N ALA A 117 -2.43 9.21 6.05
CA ALA A 117 -3.62 8.43 5.73
C ALA A 117 -4.20 8.89 4.39
N THR A 118 -4.58 7.93 3.54
CA THR A 118 -5.39 8.15 2.33
C THR A 118 -6.53 7.16 2.38
N ARG A 119 -7.76 7.65 2.21
CA ARG A 119 -8.96 6.81 2.23
C ARG A 119 -9.41 6.55 0.79
N PHE A 120 -9.59 5.29 0.44
CA PHE A 120 -10.24 4.88 -0.81
C PHE A 120 -11.76 4.83 -0.61
N GLU A 121 -12.51 5.41 -1.56
CA GLU A 121 -13.99 5.44 -1.53
C GLU A 121 -14.60 4.77 -2.77
N GLY A 122 -13.91 3.76 -3.32
CA GLY A 122 -14.45 2.88 -4.38
C GLY A 122 -14.03 3.22 -5.80
N LYS A 123 -13.31 4.33 -6.02
CA LYS A 123 -12.72 4.70 -7.33
C LYS A 123 -11.37 5.39 -7.20
N PHE A 124 -10.43 5.05 -8.07
CA PHE A 124 -9.16 5.74 -8.18
C PHE A 124 -9.33 6.97 -9.06
N THR A 125 -9.40 8.14 -8.43
CA THR A 125 -9.49 9.44 -9.09
C THR A 125 -8.33 10.33 -8.64
N ASP A 126 -8.29 11.57 -9.12
CA ASP A 126 -7.29 12.52 -8.67
C ASP A 126 -7.39 12.76 -7.16
N MET A 127 -6.24 12.74 -6.49
CA MET A 127 -6.16 12.89 -5.04
C MET A 127 -6.57 14.31 -4.62
N VAL A 128 -7.57 14.41 -3.75
CA VAL A 128 -8.01 15.66 -3.13
C VAL A 128 -7.57 15.73 -1.66
N ARG A 129 -7.45 16.95 -1.11
CA ARG A 129 -7.11 17.18 0.30
C ARG A 129 -8.34 17.52 1.11
N GLU A 130 -8.54 16.83 2.22
CA GLU A 130 -9.62 17.11 3.18
C GLU A 130 -9.06 17.22 4.62
N VAL A 131 -9.70 18.03 5.46
CA VAL A 131 -9.40 18.11 6.90
C VAL A 131 -10.30 17.14 7.64
N LYS A 132 -9.72 16.26 8.47
CA LYS A 132 -10.43 15.31 9.34
C LYS A 132 -9.83 15.37 10.75
N THR A 133 -10.65 15.07 11.76
CA THR A 133 -10.19 14.88 13.14
C THR A 133 -9.47 13.54 13.25
N VAL A 134 -8.34 13.53 13.96
CA VAL A 134 -7.55 12.33 14.25
C VAL A 134 -7.21 12.28 15.73
N GLU A 135 -7.00 11.08 16.26
CA GLU A 135 -6.49 10.89 17.62
C GLU A 135 -4.96 11.09 17.62
N VAL A 136 -4.46 11.82 18.62
CA VAL A 136 -3.04 12.10 18.82
C VAL A 136 -2.68 11.90 20.29
N PHE A 137 -1.43 11.55 20.57
CA PHE A 137 -0.90 11.50 21.94
C PHE A 137 -0.70 12.92 22.48
N GLU A 138 -0.96 13.11 23.77
CA GLU A 138 -0.56 14.33 24.48
C GLU A 138 0.97 14.38 24.61
N SER A 139 1.55 15.56 24.43
CA SER A 139 2.99 15.81 24.41
C SER A 139 3.51 16.36 25.73
#